data_AF-A0A956F1X8-F1
#
_entry.id   AF-A0A956F1X8-F1
#
_cell.length_a   1.000
_cell.length_b   1.000
_cell.length_c   1.000
_cell.angle_alpha   90.00
_cell.angle_beta   90.00
_cell.angle_gamma   90.00
#
_symmetry.space_group_name_H-M   'P 1'
#
loop_
_entity.id
_entity.type
_entity.pdbx_description
1 polymer ?
#
loop_
_entity_poly.entity_id
_entity_poly.type
_entity_poly.pdbx_seq_one_letter_code
_entity_poly.pdbx_strand_id
1 'polypeptide(L)'
;MNWWERLSLIRKDLFVTGLMRETGARVAPSSKLQRLEFWLYAAFAAGCIWFVASLFYGALRLQIGYAQSYSSGELLTPTGVWSAPLDDVFIHFDFARSTARGYPFQWSEGNGYSSGGTSLLYPFVLAFGYWIGFRSLNLMVWAAVVACISTLGFLLGARRLFSGL
;
A
#
# COMPACT_ATOMS: atom_id res chain seq x y z
N MET A 1 -50.49 43.31 20.58
CA MET A 1 -50.11 42.00 20.02
C MET A 1 -51.37 41.15 19.99
N ASN A 2 -51.88 40.94 18.78
CA ASN A 2 -53.27 40.62 18.54
C ASN A 2 -53.40 39.11 18.32
N TRP A 3 -54.56 38.52 18.59
CA TRP A 3 -54.77 37.06 18.54
C TRP A 3 -54.38 36.43 17.18
N TRP A 4 -54.52 37.18 16.09
CA TRP A 4 -54.14 36.81 14.73
C TRP A 4 -52.62 36.70 14.52
N GLU A 5 -51.83 37.53 15.21
CA GLU A 5 -50.36 37.48 15.13
C GLU A 5 -49.82 36.21 15.81
N ARG A 6 -50.39 35.80 16.96
CA ARG A 6 -50.01 34.56 17.66
C ARG A 6 -50.32 33.30 16.84
N LEU A 7 -51.46 33.24 16.17
CA LEU A 7 -51.83 32.10 15.32
C LEU A 7 -50.93 31.96 14.09
N SER A 8 -50.47 33.09 13.52
CA SER A 8 -49.54 33.07 12.39
C SER A 8 -48.13 32.61 12.76
N LEU A 9 -47.67 32.92 13.97
CA LEU A 9 -46.39 32.45 14.50
C LEU A 9 -46.42 30.94 14.79
N ILE A 10 -47.47 30.46 15.47
CA ILE A 10 -47.65 29.04 15.78
C ILE A 10 -47.72 28.19 14.50
N ARG A 11 -48.42 28.67 13.45
CA ARG A 11 -48.53 27.93 12.18
C ARG A 11 -47.21 27.90 11.40
N LYS A 12 -46.39 28.96 11.47
CA LYS A 12 -45.05 28.98 10.86
C LYS A 12 -44.07 28.08 11.61
N ASP A 13 -44.12 28.10 12.94
CA ASP A 13 -43.27 27.24 13.77
C ASP A 13 -43.62 25.76 13.59
N LEU A 14 -44.90 25.39 13.52
CA LEU A 14 -45.30 24.00 13.22
C LEU A 14 -44.91 23.55 11.81
N PHE A 15 -44.94 24.44 10.81
CA PHE A 15 -44.56 24.11 9.44
C PHE A 15 -43.04 23.96 9.30
N VAL A 16 -42.26 24.85 9.89
CA VAL A 16 -40.78 24.79 9.87
C VAL A 16 -40.26 23.64 10.75
N THR A 17 -40.87 23.41 11.90
CA THR A 17 -40.47 22.32 12.82
C THR A 17 -40.93 20.94 12.32
N GLY A 18 -42.04 20.87 11.58
CA GLY A 18 -42.50 19.66 10.90
C GLY A 18 -41.62 19.26 9.70
N LEU A 19 -41.23 20.22 8.86
CA LEU A 19 -40.37 19.97 7.70
C LEU A 19 -38.91 19.64 8.08
N MET A 20 -38.43 20.17 9.22
CA MET A 20 -37.11 19.85 9.79
C MET A 20 -37.06 18.48 10.47
N ARG A 21 -38.21 17.86 10.78
CA ARG A 21 -38.26 16.56 11.48
C ARG A 21 -38.28 15.37 10.52
N GLU A 22 -38.76 15.54 9.29
CA GLU A 22 -38.75 14.49 8.27
C GLU A 22 -37.44 14.38 7.47
N THR A 23 -36.59 15.42 7.51
CA THR A 23 -35.26 15.39 6.86
C THR A 23 -34.18 14.71 7.72
N GLY A 24 -34.52 14.28 8.94
CA GLY A 24 -33.61 13.62 9.90
C GLY A 24 -33.43 12.12 9.70
N ALA A 25 -34.17 11.49 8.79
CA ALA A 25 -33.93 10.09 8.44
C ALA A 25 -32.67 10.04 7.55
N ARG A 26 -31.50 9.78 8.15
CA ARG A 26 -30.32 9.34 7.38
C ARG A 26 -30.74 8.10 6.61
N VAL A 27 -31.06 8.25 5.32
CA VAL A 27 -31.29 7.11 4.44
C VAL A 27 -29.97 6.37 4.40
N ALA A 28 -29.90 5.24 5.11
CA ALA A 28 -28.73 4.40 5.09
C ALA A 28 -28.45 4.04 3.62
N PRO A 29 -27.23 4.30 3.10
CA PRO A 29 -26.92 4.03 1.71
C PRO A 29 -27.19 2.55 1.42
N SER A 30 -27.86 2.28 0.29
CA SER A 30 -28.21 0.91 -0.09
C SER A 30 -26.96 0.02 -0.15
N SER A 31 -27.13 -1.28 0.11
CA SER A 31 -26.00 -2.24 0.08
C SER A 31 -25.29 -2.33 -1.28
N LYS A 32 -25.93 -1.85 -2.36
CA LYS A 32 -25.32 -1.69 -3.68
C LYS A 32 -24.39 -0.47 -3.74
N LEU A 33 -24.83 0.67 -3.21
CA LEU A 33 -24.02 1.90 -3.15
C LEU A 33 -22.78 1.71 -2.28
N GLN A 34 -22.93 1.06 -1.12
CA GLN A 34 -21.80 0.74 -0.24
C GLN A 34 -20.77 -0.17 -0.93
N ARG A 35 -21.23 -1.18 -1.69
CA ARG A 35 -20.35 -2.04 -2.47
C ARG A 35 -19.65 -1.28 -3.59
N LEU A 36 -20.36 -0.43 -4.32
CA LEU A 36 -19.77 0.39 -5.37
C LEU A 36 -18.69 1.33 -4.80
N GLU A 37 -18.99 2.00 -3.69
CA GLU A 37 -18.06 2.90 -3.01
C GLU A 37 -16.78 2.16 -2.55
N PHE A 38 -16.91 0.93 -2.05
CA PHE A 38 -15.78 0.08 -1.72
C PHE A 38 -14.89 -0.19 -2.95
N TRP A 39 -15.49 -0.63 -4.05
CA TRP A 39 -14.73 -0.95 -5.27
C TRP A 39 -14.09 0.28 -5.90
N LEU A 40 -14.77 1.43 -5.89
CA LEU A 40 -14.22 2.70 -6.37
C LEU A 40 -12.99 3.10 -5.56
N TYR A 41 -13.05 3.01 -4.24
CA TYR A 41 -11.91 3.29 -3.38
C TYR A 41 -10.76 2.31 -3.61
N ALA A 42 -11.06 1.01 -3.69
CA ALA A 42 -10.04 -0.02 -3.93
C ALA A 42 -9.33 0.21 -5.27
N ALA A 43 -10.09 0.52 -6.33
CA ALA A 43 -9.55 0.83 -7.64
C ALA A 43 -8.70 2.11 -7.63
N PHE A 44 -9.18 3.16 -6.97
CA PHE A 44 -8.44 4.41 -6.82
C PHE A 44 -7.13 4.20 -6.06
N ALA A 45 -7.17 3.52 -4.91
CA ALA A 45 -6.00 3.21 -4.11
C ALA A 45 -4.99 2.36 -4.88
N ALA A 46 -5.44 1.33 -5.61
CA ALA A 46 -4.60 0.53 -6.47
C ALA A 46 -3.97 1.36 -7.59
N GLY A 47 -4.73 2.27 -8.21
CA GLY A 47 -4.23 3.20 -9.23
C GLY A 47 -3.15 4.14 -8.69
N CYS A 48 -3.34 4.70 -7.49
CA CYS A 48 -2.33 5.52 -6.83
C CYS A 48 -1.06 4.72 -6.52
N ILE A 49 -1.19 3.51 -5.97
CA ILE A 49 -0.05 2.63 -5.67
C ILE A 49 0.71 2.30 -6.96
N TRP A 50 0.00 1.90 -8.01
CA TRP A 50 0.60 1.59 -9.31
C TRP A 50 1.39 2.78 -9.88
N PHE A 51 0.79 3.97 -9.84
CA PHE A 51 1.42 5.19 -10.33
C PHE A 51 2.70 5.51 -9.54
N VAL A 52 2.63 5.52 -8.21
CA VAL A 52 3.79 5.79 -7.35
C VAL A 52 4.87 4.72 -7.51
N ALA A 53 4.50 3.44 -7.56
CA ALA A 53 5.44 2.34 -7.79
C ALA A 53 6.14 2.48 -9.14
N SER A 54 5.40 2.84 -10.20
CA SER A 54 5.97 3.06 -11.54
C SER A 54 7.02 4.17 -11.53
N LEU A 55 6.74 5.29 -10.85
CA LEU A 55 7.69 6.39 -10.70
C LEU A 55 8.91 5.97 -9.87
N PHE A 56 8.69 5.33 -8.72
CA PHE A 56 9.75 4.91 -7.81
C PHE A 56 10.70 3.89 -8.45
N TYR A 57 10.18 2.77 -8.97
CA TYR A 57 11.01 1.76 -9.62
C TYR A 57 11.60 2.26 -10.94
N GLY A 58 10.91 3.15 -11.65
CA GLY A 58 11.47 3.84 -12.82
C GLY A 58 12.69 4.67 -12.45
N ALA A 59 12.60 5.47 -11.38
CA ALA A 59 13.72 6.26 -10.87
C ALA A 59 14.90 5.38 -10.40
N LEU A 60 14.63 4.26 -9.73
CA LEU A 60 15.67 3.29 -9.35
C LEU A 60 16.40 2.74 -10.58
N ARG A 61 15.67 2.33 -11.61
CA ARG A 61 16.28 1.81 -12.85
C ARG A 61 17.12 2.87 -13.56
N LEU A 62 16.68 4.13 -13.54
CA LEU A 62 17.47 5.24 -14.07
C LEU A 62 18.75 5.41 -13.26
N GLN A 63 18.68 5.45 -11.93
CA GLN A 63 19.84 5.60 -11.05
C GLN A 63 20.89 4.50 -11.28
N ILE A 64 20.45 3.24 -11.38
CA ILE A 64 21.33 2.11 -11.71
C ILE A 64 21.94 2.28 -13.11
N GLY A 65 21.14 2.69 -14.10
CA GLY A 65 21.62 2.96 -15.45
C GLY A 65 22.69 4.06 -15.50
N TYR A 66 22.50 5.14 -14.74
CA TYR A 66 23.50 6.20 -14.57
C TYR A 66 24.79 5.67 -13.95
N ALA A 67 24.70 4.91 -12.86
CA ALA A 67 25.86 4.34 -12.19
C ALA A 67 26.65 3.39 -13.11
N GLN A 68 25.95 2.55 -13.87
CA GLN A 68 26.56 1.64 -14.85
C GLN A 68 27.29 2.43 -15.94
N SER A 69 26.62 3.40 -16.56
CA SER A 69 27.20 4.22 -17.64
C SER A 69 28.42 5.01 -17.17
N TYR A 70 28.38 5.54 -15.95
CA TYR A 70 29.51 6.23 -15.33
C TYR A 70 30.71 5.30 -15.13
N SER A 71 30.46 4.07 -14.66
CA SER A 71 31.52 3.09 -14.41
C SER A 71 32.12 2.47 -15.68
N SER A 72 31.32 2.29 -16.75
CA SER A 72 31.78 1.68 -18.01
C SER A 72 32.35 2.71 -18.99
N GLY A 73 32.08 4.00 -18.79
CA GLY A 73 32.44 5.06 -19.75
C GLY A 73 31.56 5.07 -21.00
N GLU A 74 30.47 4.29 -21.01
CA GLU A 74 29.53 4.20 -22.13
C GLU A 74 28.46 5.30 -22.06
N LEU A 75 27.75 5.48 -23.18
CA LEU A 75 26.60 6.38 -23.26
C LEU A 75 25.50 5.96 -22.29
N LEU A 76 24.74 6.95 -21.81
CA LEU A 76 23.67 6.76 -20.83
C LEU A 76 22.68 5.67 -21.27
N THR A 77 22.57 4.61 -20.46
CA THR A 77 21.58 3.55 -20.63
C THR A 77 20.34 3.85 -19.78
N PRO A 78 19.18 4.21 -20.37
CA PRO A 78 17.98 4.58 -19.62
C PRO A 78 17.32 3.42 -18.87
N THR A 79 17.77 2.19 -19.13
CA THR A 79 17.18 0.95 -18.63
C THR A 79 18.21 0.16 -17.84
N GLY A 80 18.64 0.69 -16.70
CA GLY A 80 19.46 -0.07 -15.76
C GLY A 80 18.83 -1.41 -15.38
N VAL A 81 19.67 -2.34 -14.94
CA VAL A 81 19.23 -3.65 -14.45
C VAL A 81 18.28 -3.51 -13.27
N TRP A 82 17.39 -4.49 -13.09
CA TRP A 82 16.49 -4.54 -11.93
C TRP A 82 17.30 -4.87 -10.67
N SER A 83 17.79 -3.84 -10.00
CA SER A 83 18.69 -3.94 -8.84
C SER A 83 18.34 -2.88 -7.81
N ALA A 84 18.60 -3.21 -6.54
CA ALA A 84 18.51 -2.24 -5.47
C ALA A 84 19.70 -1.27 -5.54
N PRO A 85 19.49 0.01 -5.20
CA PRO A 85 20.58 0.99 -5.14
C PRO A 85 21.42 0.86 -3.85
N LEU A 86 20.84 0.29 -2.79
CA LEU A 86 21.49 0.05 -1.50
C LEU A 86 21.84 -1.42 -1.35
N ASP A 87 22.98 -1.67 -0.74
CA ASP A 87 23.54 -2.98 -0.44
C ASP A 87 22.74 -3.75 0.63
N ASP A 88 22.13 -3.05 1.59
CA ASP A 88 21.27 -3.63 2.65
C ASP A 88 20.15 -4.53 2.09
N VAL A 89 19.62 -4.22 0.90
CA VAL A 89 18.57 -5.04 0.28
C VAL A 89 19.08 -6.45 -0.05
N PHE A 90 20.35 -6.58 -0.42
CA PHE A 90 20.93 -7.89 -0.73
C PHE A 90 21.17 -8.73 0.52
N ILE A 91 21.46 -8.10 1.67
CA ILE A 91 21.52 -8.80 2.96
C ILE A 91 20.19 -9.51 3.23
N HIS A 92 19.05 -8.84 2.98
CA HIS A 92 17.75 -9.47 3.13
C HIS A 92 17.51 -10.64 2.15
N PHE A 93 18.04 -10.57 0.93
CA PHE A 93 17.94 -11.67 -0.04
C PHE A 93 18.77 -12.89 0.37
N ASP A 94 19.94 -12.68 0.98
CA ASP A 94 20.75 -13.77 1.52
C ASP A 94 20.05 -14.45 2.70
N PHE A 95 19.52 -13.67 3.65
CA PHE A 95 18.70 -14.22 4.73
C PHE A 95 17.46 -14.96 4.21
N ALA A 96 16.82 -14.45 3.15
CA ALA A 96 15.68 -15.11 2.52
C ALA A 96 16.08 -16.45 1.89
N ARG A 97 17.21 -16.50 1.18
CA ARG A 97 17.77 -17.72 0.60
C ARG A 97 18.09 -18.75 1.68
N SER A 98 18.82 -18.35 2.72
CA SER A 98 19.20 -19.23 3.83
C SER A 98 17.96 -19.77 4.55
N THR A 99 17.00 -18.89 4.83
CA THR A 99 15.70 -19.27 5.42
C THR A 99 14.95 -20.27 4.55
N ALA A 100 14.86 -20.02 3.24
CA ALA A 100 14.19 -20.91 2.31
C ALA A 100 14.88 -22.28 2.16
N ARG A 101 16.17 -22.38 2.48
CA ARG A 101 16.96 -23.62 2.46
C ARG A 101 17.03 -24.32 3.81
N GLY A 102 16.30 -23.84 4.82
CA GLY A 102 16.22 -24.47 6.15
C GLY A 102 17.21 -23.93 7.19
N TYR A 103 17.87 -22.81 6.90
CA TYR A 103 18.82 -22.13 7.80
C TYR A 103 18.27 -20.75 8.22
N PRO A 104 17.16 -20.70 8.98
CA PRO A 104 16.56 -19.42 9.39
C PRO A 104 17.53 -18.62 10.27
N PHE A 105 17.52 -17.29 10.09
CA PHE A 105 18.37 -16.34 10.82
C PHE A 105 19.88 -16.54 10.65
N GLN A 106 20.31 -17.29 9.64
CA GLN A 106 21.71 -17.38 9.24
C GLN A 106 21.92 -16.54 7.99
N TRP A 107 22.96 -15.70 7.99
CA TRP A 107 23.31 -14.95 6.78
C TRP A 107 23.88 -15.89 5.72
N SER A 108 24.83 -16.74 6.12
CA SER A 108 25.36 -17.85 5.32
C SER A 108 25.05 -19.18 6.00
N GLU A 109 24.66 -20.16 5.18
CA GLU A 109 24.28 -21.49 5.63
C GLU A 109 25.40 -22.18 6.42
N GLY A 110 25.11 -22.63 7.63
CA GLY A 110 26.06 -23.31 8.51
C GLY A 110 26.96 -22.37 9.33
N ASN A 111 26.90 -21.05 9.13
CA ASN A 111 27.74 -20.09 9.86
C ASN A 111 27.16 -19.68 11.23
N GLY A 112 26.02 -20.26 11.62
CA GLY A 112 25.32 -19.93 12.86
C GLY A 112 24.42 -18.69 12.74
N TYR A 113 23.78 -18.33 13.85
CA TYR A 113 22.86 -17.20 13.89
C TYR A 113 23.57 -15.86 13.69
N SER A 114 23.01 -15.01 12.85
CA SER A 114 23.53 -13.67 12.56
C SER A 114 22.54 -12.60 12.99
N SER A 115 23.01 -11.60 13.72
CA SER A 115 22.24 -10.41 14.11
C SER A 115 22.11 -9.38 12.98
N GLY A 116 22.70 -9.64 11.81
CA GLY A 116 22.64 -8.73 10.65
C GLY A 116 21.23 -8.57 10.05
N GLY A 117 20.28 -9.44 10.41
CA GLY A 117 18.89 -9.31 10.00
C GLY A 117 18.14 -8.28 10.86
N THR A 118 17.82 -7.12 10.28
CA THR A 118 17.06 -6.04 10.95
C THR A 118 15.55 -6.33 11.09
N SER A 119 15.10 -7.53 10.69
CA SER A 119 13.69 -7.93 10.72
C SER A 119 13.53 -9.44 10.94
N LEU A 120 12.59 -9.82 11.80
CA LEU A 120 12.31 -11.22 12.12
C LEU A 120 11.44 -11.90 11.07
N LEU A 121 10.38 -11.23 10.59
CA LEU A 121 9.40 -11.82 9.68
C LEU A 121 9.76 -11.68 8.20
N TYR A 122 10.47 -10.62 7.84
CA TYR A 122 10.74 -10.29 6.45
C TYR A 122 11.53 -11.38 5.68
N PRO A 123 12.55 -12.04 6.27
CA PRO A 123 13.22 -13.16 5.61
C PRO A 123 12.27 -14.30 5.22
N PHE A 124 11.24 -14.58 6.01
CA PHE A 124 10.24 -15.61 5.70
C PHE A 124 9.32 -15.18 4.55
N VAL A 125 8.90 -13.91 4.53
CA VAL A 125 8.09 -13.35 3.44
C VAL A 125 8.85 -13.39 2.11
N LEU A 126 10.15 -13.07 2.13
CA LEU A 126 11.00 -13.16 0.96
C LEU A 126 11.35 -14.61 0.59
N ALA A 127 11.54 -15.49 1.58
CA ALA A 127 11.77 -16.92 1.37
C ALA A 127 10.61 -17.59 0.62
N PHE A 128 9.38 -17.13 0.83
CA PHE A 128 8.23 -17.60 0.05
C PHE A 128 8.37 -17.25 -1.44
N GLY A 129 8.78 -16.02 -1.76
CA GLY A 129 9.11 -15.64 -3.13
C GLY A 129 10.24 -16.48 -3.71
N TYR A 130 11.26 -16.78 -2.88
CA TYR A 130 12.31 -17.72 -3.24
C TYR A 130 11.70 -19.08 -3.62
N TRP A 131 10.84 -19.69 -2.81
CA TRP A 131 10.22 -20.98 -3.15
C TRP A 131 9.38 -20.96 -4.43
N ILE A 132 8.69 -19.87 -4.73
CA ILE A 132 7.90 -19.73 -5.96
C ILE A 132 8.79 -19.57 -7.22
N GLY A 133 10.09 -19.30 -7.03
CA GLY A 133 11.07 -19.27 -8.12
C GLY A 133 11.74 -17.91 -8.34
N PHE A 134 11.45 -16.89 -7.52
CA PHE A 134 12.19 -15.63 -7.57
C PHE A 134 13.60 -15.85 -7.01
N ARG A 135 14.61 -15.78 -7.87
CA ARG A 135 16.02 -16.00 -7.51
C ARG A 135 16.84 -14.73 -7.71
N SER A 136 17.89 -14.55 -6.90
CA SER A 136 18.87 -13.48 -7.07
C SER A 136 18.17 -12.11 -7.18
N LEU A 137 18.49 -11.31 -8.21
CA LEU A 137 17.88 -10.00 -8.45
C LEU A 137 16.36 -10.03 -8.60
N ASN A 138 15.77 -11.15 -9.03
CA ASN A 138 14.32 -11.27 -9.17
C ASN A 138 13.60 -11.24 -7.80
N LEU A 139 14.29 -11.49 -6.69
CA LEU A 139 13.71 -11.27 -5.35
C LEU A 139 13.34 -9.80 -5.12
N MET A 140 13.95 -8.86 -5.85
CA MET A 140 13.56 -7.46 -5.80
C MET A 140 12.17 -7.23 -6.38
N VAL A 141 11.82 -7.96 -7.46
CA VAL A 141 10.45 -7.91 -8.03
C VAL A 141 9.46 -8.47 -7.03
N TRP A 142 9.81 -9.56 -6.34
CA TRP A 142 8.98 -10.11 -5.27
C TRP A 142 8.81 -9.11 -4.12
N ALA A 143 9.89 -8.47 -3.66
CA ALA A 143 9.83 -7.43 -2.64
C ALA A 143 8.92 -6.26 -3.06
N ALA A 144 8.95 -5.87 -4.33
CA ALA A 144 8.07 -4.85 -4.88
C ALA A 144 6.59 -5.25 -4.84
N VAL A 145 6.28 -6.49 -5.20
CA VAL A 145 4.92 -7.05 -5.10
C VAL A 145 4.45 -7.04 -3.65
N VAL A 146 5.28 -7.51 -2.71
CA VAL A 146 4.98 -7.51 -1.27
C VAL A 146 4.71 -6.10 -0.76
N ALA A 147 5.52 -5.10 -1.16
CA ALA A 147 5.33 -3.71 -0.77
C ALA A 147 4.00 -3.15 -1.29
N CYS A 148 3.67 -3.39 -2.57
CA CYS A 148 2.42 -2.92 -3.18
C CYS A 148 1.18 -3.56 -2.52
N ILE A 149 1.21 -4.88 -2.29
CA ILE A 149 0.11 -5.61 -1.64
C ILE A 149 -0.06 -5.15 -0.19
N SER A 150 1.03 -5.00 0.56
CA SER A 150 0.99 -4.57 1.96
C SER A 150 0.44 -3.14 2.08
N THR A 151 0.86 -2.24 1.18
CA THR A 151 0.34 -0.86 1.14
C THR A 151 -1.14 -0.84 0.78
N LEU A 152 -1.57 -1.63 -0.21
CA LEU A 152 -2.99 -1.73 -0.55
C LEU A 152 -3.81 -2.28 0.62
N GLY A 153 -3.34 -3.36 1.24
CA GLY A 153 -3.97 -3.93 2.43
C GLY A 153 -4.09 -2.93 3.57
N PHE A 154 -3.04 -2.13 3.81
CA PHE A 154 -3.06 -1.04 4.77
C PHE A 154 -4.13 0.01 4.45
N LEU A 155 -4.21 0.49 3.19
CA LEU A 155 -5.22 1.48 2.78
C LEU A 155 -6.65 0.93 2.92
N LEU A 156 -6.88 -0.32 2.53
CA LEU A 156 -8.18 -0.99 2.68
C LEU A 156 -8.55 -1.17 4.17
N GLY A 157 -7.56 -1.47 5.03
CA GLY A 157 -7.74 -1.53 6.47
C GLY A 157 -8.04 -0.16 7.08
N ALA A 158 -7.28 0.87 6.70
CA ALA A 158 -7.45 2.24 7.16
C ALA A 158 -8.83 2.79 6.81
N ARG A 159 -9.37 2.48 5.63
CA ARG A 159 -10.76 2.82 5.26
C ARG A 159 -11.77 2.39 6.32
N ARG A 160 -11.60 1.21 6.93
CA ARG A 160 -12.54 0.70 7.96
C ARG A 160 -12.56 1.59 9.21
N LEU A 161 -11.45 2.25 9.53
CA LEU A 161 -11.36 3.18 10.66
C LEU A 161 -12.21 4.42 10.43
N PHE A 162 -12.32 4.88 9.17
CA PHE A 162 -13.06 6.10 8.81
C PHE A 162 -14.49 5.84 8.36
N SER A 163 -14.88 4.60 8.06
CA SER A 163 -16.25 4.26 7.65
C SER A 163 -17.29 4.36 8.79
N GLY A 164 -16.86 4.63 10.03
CA GLY A 164 -17.73 4.81 11.19
C GLY A 164 -17.85 6.26 11.69
N LEU A 165 -17.22 7.23 11.02
CA LEU A 165 -17.32 8.67 11.28
C LEU A 165 -18.36 9.31 10.34
#